data_AF-A0A077ZLX4-F1
#
_entry.id   AF-A0A077ZLX4-F1
#
_cell.length_a   1.000
_cell.length_b   1.000
_cell.length_c   1.000
_cell.angle_alpha   90.00
_cell.angle_beta   90.00
_cell.angle_gamma   90.00
#
_symmetry.space_group_name_H-M   'P 1'
#
loop_
_entity.id
_entity.type
_entity.pdbx_description
1 polymer ?
#
loop_
_entity_poly.entity_id
_entity_poly.type
_entity_poly.pdbx_seq_one_letter_code
_entity_poly.pdbx_strand_id
1 'polypeptide(L)'
;MENAEKSPQSTISRYACRILVEREPPYLARVYAAGFDSCKNIFLGEKATKWRKESFELDGLTTNGILILHPQLSVSSRENGSDTSSPHRLFSSSHQFSWFEVSVDGDLYTLRPSRSSTQRGDKVDTVTNVLQDGTLIDLCGATLLYRTADGISNSPVIFLPCFITFCGKSTFQNLQELENVLNRLNAGRPQCPVNLN
;
A
#
# COMPACT_ATOMS: atom_id res chain seq x y z
N MET A 1 -35.68 -22.29 -10.93
CA MET A 1 -34.25 -22.41 -11.25
C MET A 1 -33.50 -21.94 -10.02
N GLU A 2 -32.81 -22.87 -9.37
CA GLU A 2 -32.10 -22.65 -8.12
C GLU A 2 -31.01 -21.60 -8.35
N ASN A 3 -31.12 -20.46 -7.68
CA ASN A 3 -30.10 -19.42 -7.70
C ASN A 3 -28.93 -19.98 -6.88
N ALA A 4 -28.03 -20.71 -7.54
CA ALA A 4 -26.78 -21.14 -6.92
C ALA A 4 -25.99 -19.88 -6.57
N GLU A 5 -26.08 -19.50 -5.30
CA GLU A 5 -25.39 -18.36 -4.73
C GLU A 5 -23.88 -18.56 -4.96
N LYS A 6 -23.32 -17.85 -5.95
CA LYS A 6 -21.89 -17.91 -6.27
C LYS A 6 -21.10 -17.61 -5.00
N SER A 7 -20.33 -18.58 -4.53
CA SER A 7 -19.47 -18.42 -3.36
C SER A 7 -18.57 -17.18 -3.53
N PRO A 8 -18.41 -16.33 -2.51
CA PRO A 8 -17.59 -15.13 -2.60
C PRO A 8 -16.17 -15.48 -3.00
N GLN A 9 -15.70 -14.89 -4.11
CA GLN A 9 -14.34 -15.10 -4.61
C GLN A 9 -13.39 -14.07 -3.98
N SER A 10 -12.32 -14.55 -3.36
CA SER A 10 -11.23 -13.70 -2.88
C SER A 10 -10.10 -13.64 -3.90
N THR A 11 -9.65 -12.43 -4.17
CA THR A 11 -8.51 -12.15 -5.04
C THR A 11 -7.21 -11.97 -4.26
N ILE A 12 -7.29 -11.97 -2.92
CA ILE A 12 -6.16 -11.84 -2.00
C ILE A 12 -5.44 -13.18 -1.92
N SER A 13 -4.11 -13.15 -2.11
CA SER A 13 -3.29 -14.35 -1.94
C SER A 13 -3.27 -14.81 -0.48
N ARG A 14 -3.35 -16.14 -0.24
CA ARG A 14 -3.29 -16.72 1.12
C ARG A 14 -2.05 -16.28 1.91
N TYR A 15 -0.92 -16.16 1.21
CA TYR A 15 0.35 -15.66 1.75
C TYR A 15 0.78 -14.46 0.90
N ALA A 16 0.17 -13.29 1.14
CA ALA A 16 0.23 -12.15 0.24
C ALA A 16 1.58 -11.41 0.25
N CYS A 17 2.08 -11.04 1.42
CA CYS A 17 3.30 -10.26 1.58
C CYS A 17 4.00 -10.57 2.91
N ARG A 18 5.25 -10.11 3.04
CA ARG A 18 6.02 -10.12 4.28
C ARG A 18 6.38 -8.69 4.66
N ILE A 19 6.26 -8.35 5.94
CA ILE A 19 6.82 -7.13 6.52
C ILE A 19 7.98 -7.54 7.41
N LEU A 20 9.19 -7.14 7.05
CA LEU A 20 10.41 -7.39 7.83
C LEU A 20 10.77 -6.10 8.56
N VAL A 21 10.86 -6.17 9.88
CA VAL A 21 11.21 -5.03 10.74
C VAL A 21 12.56 -5.30 11.39
N GLU A 22 13.48 -4.34 11.29
CA GLU A 22 14.74 -4.39 12.02
C GLU A 22 14.47 -4.44 13.54
N ARG A 23 15.27 -5.23 14.27
CA ARG A 23 15.09 -5.42 15.72
C ARG A 23 15.81 -4.37 16.56
N GLU A 24 16.64 -3.55 15.92
CA GLU A 24 17.38 -2.46 16.53
C GLU A 24 16.89 -1.11 15.98
N PRO A 25 16.97 -0.02 16.77
CA PRO A 25 16.68 1.31 16.28
C PRO A 25 17.46 1.62 14.98
N PRO A 26 16.84 2.27 13.97
CA PRO A 26 15.53 2.94 14.02
C PRO A 26 14.34 2.04 13.63
N TYR A 27 14.48 0.70 13.71
CA TYR A 27 13.41 -0.27 13.46
C TYR A 27 12.79 -0.16 12.05
N LEU A 28 13.61 -0.03 11.01
CA LEU A 28 13.12 0.11 9.64
C LEU A 28 12.27 -1.11 9.26
N ALA A 29 11.06 -0.84 8.76
CA ALA A 29 10.17 -1.84 8.21
C ALA A 29 10.29 -1.87 6.68
N ARG A 30 10.36 -3.06 6.09
CA ARG A 30 10.39 -3.29 4.64
C ARG A 30 9.28 -4.25 4.23
N VAL A 31 8.70 -4.03 3.05
CA VAL A 31 7.71 -4.94 2.46
C VAL A 31 8.31 -5.79 1.35
N TYR A 32 7.88 -7.03 1.26
CA TYR A 32 8.23 -7.98 0.20
C TYR A 32 6.97 -8.67 -0.29
N ALA A 33 6.89 -8.98 -1.58
CA ALA A 33 5.79 -9.77 -2.10
C ALA A 33 5.92 -11.25 -1.72
N ALA A 34 4.78 -11.93 -1.70
CA ALA A 34 4.59 -13.30 -1.21
C ALA A 34 4.89 -13.49 0.28
N GLY A 35 4.39 -14.58 0.84
CA GLY A 35 4.73 -15.08 2.17
C GLY A 35 5.07 -16.56 2.13
N PHE A 36 5.83 -17.01 3.13
CA PHE A 36 6.14 -18.41 3.30
C PHE A 36 4.89 -19.19 3.71
N ASP A 37 4.65 -20.33 3.07
CA ASP A 37 3.60 -21.25 3.47
C ASP A 37 3.96 -22.07 4.72
N SER A 38 3.08 -22.99 5.12
CA SER A 38 3.32 -23.92 6.23
C SER A 38 4.54 -24.81 6.06
N CYS A 39 5.03 -24.98 4.82
CA CYS A 39 6.23 -25.73 4.48
C CYS A 39 7.47 -24.82 4.39
N LYS A 40 7.38 -23.56 4.81
CA LYS A 40 8.45 -22.55 4.75
C LYS A 40 8.91 -22.24 3.32
N ASN A 41 8.02 -22.35 2.35
CA ASN A 41 8.32 -22.11 0.94
C ASN A 41 7.51 -20.94 0.37
N ILE A 42 8.09 -20.25 -0.62
CA ILE A 42 7.36 -19.31 -1.47
C ILE A 42 7.12 -20.01 -2.82
N PHE A 43 5.86 -20.27 -3.13
CA PHE A 43 5.48 -20.86 -4.40
C PHE A 43 4.99 -19.78 -5.37
N LEU A 44 5.73 -19.60 -6.47
CA LEU A 44 5.30 -18.79 -7.61
C LEU A 44 4.73 -19.71 -8.69
N GLY A 45 3.42 -19.60 -8.93
CA GLY A 45 2.72 -20.42 -9.92
C GLY A 45 3.26 -20.26 -11.34
N GLU A 46 2.84 -21.13 -12.25
CA GLU A 46 3.33 -21.14 -13.64
C GLU A 46 3.16 -19.79 -14.33
N LYS A 47 2.02 -19.12 -14.09
CA LYS A 47 1.69 -17.79 -14.64
C LYS A 47 2.41 -16.63 -13.95
N ALA A 48 3.13 -16.85 -12.85
CA ALA A 48 3.88 -15.79 -12.18
C ALA A 48 5.11 -15.40 -13.01
N THR A 49 5.37 -14.09 -13.12
CA THR A 49 6.55 -13.55 -13.79
C THR A 49 7.78 -13.82 -12.93
N LYS A 50 8.82 -14.43 -13.51
CA LYS A 50 10.06 -14.83 -12.83
C LYS A 50 11.24 -14.50 -13.74
N TRP A 51 12.36 -14.06 -13.18
CA TRP A 51 13.56 -13.76 -13.94
C TRP A 51 14.81 -14.01 -13.09
N ARG A 52 15.96 -14.05 -13.76
CA ARG A 52 17.27 -14.02 -13.11
C ARG A 52 17.80 -12.59 -13.15
N LYS A 53 18.20 -12.05 -12.01
CA LYS A 53 18.87 -10.74 -11.91
C LYS A 53 20.29 -10.82 -12.47
N GLU A 54 20.91 -9.66 -12.69
CA GLU A 54 22.34 -9.57 -13.03
C GLU A 54 23.23 -10.17 -11.93
N SER A 55 22.79 -10.10 -10.67
CA SER A 55 23.44 -10.77 -9.52
C SER A 55 23.38 -12.30 -9.56
N PHE A 56 22.75 -12.89 -10.58
CA PHE A 56 22.46 -14.31 -10.73
C PHE A 56 21.39 -14.88 -9.79
N GLU A 57 20.83 -14.06 -8.90
CA GLU A 57 19.71 -14.42 -8.02
C GLU A 57 18.39 -14.48 -8.79
N LEU A 58 17.45 -15.28 -8.29
CA LEU A 58 16.10 -15.37 -8.85
C LEU A 58 15.17 -14.39 -8.15
N ASP A 59 14.30 -13.76 -8.93
CA ASP A 59 13.23 -12.92 -8.41
C ASP A 59 11.95 -13.15 -9.23
N GLY A 60 10.84 -12.65 -8.73
CA GLY A 60 9.56 -12.78 -9.39
C GLY A 60 8.52 -11.83 -8.82
N LEU A 61 7.40 -11.76 -9.53
CA LEU A 61 6.19 -11.11 -9.06
C LEU A 61 5.12 -12.17 -8.76
N THR A 62 4.33 -11.93 -7.71
CA THR A 62 3.16 -12.77 -7.42
C THR A 62 2.11 -12.63 -8.53
N THR A 63 1.18 -13.57 -8.66
CA THR A 63 0.21 -13.57 -9.76
C THR A 63 -0.54 -12.24 -9.90
N ASN A 64 -1.04 -11.68 -8.79
CA ASN A 64 -1.85 -10.46 -8.81
C ASN A 64 -1.10 -9.18 -8.38
N GLY A 65 0.16 -9.31 -7.94
CA GLY A 65 1.00 -8.21 -7.50
C GLY A 65 0.64 -7.67 -6.11
N ILE A 66 1.68 -7.27 -5.38
CA ILE A 66 1.57 -6.46 -4.16
C ILE A 66 2.00 -5.05 -4.52
N LEU A 67 1.13 -4.07 -4.32
CA LEU A 67 1.40 -2.69 -4.70
C LEU A 67 1.60 -1.84 -3.46
N ILE A 68 2.51 -0.87 -3.54
CA ILE A 68 2.67 0.16 -2.52
C ILE A 68 2.55 1.56 -3.09
N LEU A 69 2.10 2.47 -2.24
CA LEU A 69 2.11 3.90 -2.50
C LEU A 69 2.67 4.58 -1.25
N HIS A 70 3.76 5.33 -1.42
CA HIS A 70 4.24 6.24 -0.38
C HIS A 70 3.57 7.60 -0.60
N PRO A 71 2.81 8.14 0.38
CA PRO A 71 2.31 9.49 0.29
C PRO A 71 3.49 10.45 0.36
N GLN A 72 3.88 11.05 -0.77
CA GLN A 72 4.97 12.02 -0.78
C GLN A 72 4.48 13.35 -0.19
N LEU A 73 4.92 13.70 1.01
CA LEU A 73 4.67 15.02 1.59
C LEU A 73 5.58 16.05 0.90
N SER A 74 5.03 17.07 0.24
CA SER A 74 5.88 18.12 -0.32
C SER A 74 6.40 19.01 0.80
N VAL A 75 7.65 18.77 1.21
CA VAL A 75 8.35 19.55 2.24
C VAL A 75 8.55 21.01 1.82
N SER A 76 8.40 21.33 0.53
CA SER A 76 8.51 22.68 -0.02
C SER A 76 7.48 23.69 0.50
N SER A 77 6.48 23.24 1.28
CA SER A 77 5.50 24.12 1.94
C SER A 77 5.89 24.54 3.37
N ARG A 78 6.98 24.00 3.96
CA ARG A 78 7.41 24.36 5.33
C ARG A 78 8.42 25.52 5.40
N GLU A 79 9.17 25.78 4.33
CA GLU A 79 10.25 26.81 4.36
C GLU A 79 9.79 28.22 4.00
N ASN A 80 8.70 28.36 3.25
CA ASN A 80 8.07 29.65 3.05
C ASN A 80 6.93 29.78 4.07
N GLY A 81 7.03 30.72 5.01
CA GLY A 81 6.05 30.98 6.08
C GLY A 81 4.66 31.42 5.61
N SER A 82 4.11 30.83 4.55
CA SER A 82 2.73 31.01 4.14
C SER A 82 1.82 30.13 5.00
N ASP A 83 0.80 30.75 5.59
CA ASP A 83 -0.20 30.14 6.46
C ASP A 83 -0.50 28.65 6.15
N THR A 84 -0.12 27.80 7.11
CA THR A 84 -0.35 26.35 7.12
C THR A 84 -1.78 25.98 7.49
N SER A 85 -2.72 26.92 7.44
CA SER A 85 -4.11 26.73 7.90
C SER A 85 -4.96 25.83 6.98
N SER A 86 -4.42 25.33 5.87
CA SER A 86 -5.10 24.43 4.96
C SER A 86 -4.26 23.18 4.67
N PRO A 87 -4.57 22.02 5.29
CA PRO A 87 -3.89 20.74 5.04
C PRO A 87 -3.87 20.34 3.55
N HIS A 88 -4.82 20.86 2.79
CA HIS A 88 -4.99 20.63 1.35
C HIS A 88 -3.81 21.10 0.47
N ARG A 89 -2.91 21.98 0.94
CA ARG A 89 -1.75 22.43 0.15
C ARG A 89 -0.48 21.57 0.32
N LEU A 90 -0.47 20.62 1.25
CA LEU A 90 0.68 19.71 1.47
C LEU A 90 0.85 18.67 0.34
N PHE A 91 -0.14 18.56 -0.54
CA PHE A 91 -0.17 17.63 -1.66
C PHE A 91 -0.43 18.42 -2.96
N SER A 92 0.63 18.98 -3.55
CA SER A 92 0.57 19.65 -4.85
C SER A 92 1.66 19.14 -5.80
N SER A 93 1.32 18.14 -6.60
CA SER A 93 1.71 17.89 -8.00
C SER A 93 1.34 16.45 -8.40
N SER A 94 1.07 16.25 -9.68
CA SER A 94 0.49 15.02 -10.28
C SER A 94 1.28 13.72 -10.10
N HIS A 95 2.49 13.77 -9.55
CA HIS A 95 3.38 12.61 -9.38
C HIS A 95 3.48 12.10 -7.92
N GLN A 96 2.81 12.75 -6.95
CA GLN A 96 2.98 12.42 -5.52
C GLN A 96 2.33 11.09 -5.07
N PHE A 97 1.61 10.41 -5.95
CA PHE A 97 0.76 9.25 -5.63
C PHE A 97 0.96 8.09 -6.62
N SER A 98 2.22 7.78 -6.93
CA SER A 98 2.54 6.65 -7.82
C SER A 98 2.49 5.33 -7.05
N TRP A 99 1.77 4.37 -7.62
CA TRP A 99 1.80 2.98 -7.16
C TRP A 99 2.99 2.24 -7.78
N PHE A 100 3.69 1.47 -6.97
CA PHE A 100 4.77 0.60 -7.38
C PHE A 100 4.46 -0.84 -7.04
N GLU A 101 4.85 -1.77 -7.89
CA GLU A 101 4.76 -3.20 -7.62
C GLU A 101 6.02 -3.69 -6.93
N VAL A 102 5.84 -4.40 -5.82
CA VAL A 102 6.92 -4.99 -5.01
C VAL A 102 7.21 -6.41 -5.52
N SER A 103 8.49 -6.75 -5.72
CA SER A 103 8.92 -8.10 -6.05
C SER A 103 9.06 -9.02 -4.83
N VAL A 104 9.26 -10.31 -5.07
CA VAL A 104 9.51 -11.30 -4.01
C VAL A 104 10.82 -10.99 -3.28
N ASP A 105 11.82 -10.50 -4.00
CA ASP A 105 13.11 -10.11 -3.44
C ASP A 105 13.16 -8.63 -2.98
N GLY A 106 12.07 -7.88 -3.13
CA GLY A 106 11.89 -6.54 -2.57
C GLY A 106 12.29 -5.38 -3.50
N ASP A 107 12.62 -5.66 -4.75
CA ASP A 107 12.79 -4.61 -5.78
C ASP A 107 11.44 -3.99 -6.15
N LEU A 108 11.46 -2.72 -6.56
CA LEU A 108 10.26 -2.01 -7.01
C LEU A 108 10.21 -1.85 -8.52
N TYR A 109 8.99 -1.98 -9.04
CA TYR A 109 8.68 -1.87 -10.45
C TYR A 109 7.52 -0.91 -10.70
N THR A 110 7.48 -0.29 -11.87
CA THR A 110 6.27 0.38 -12.36
C THR A 110 5.14 -0.64 -12.52
N LEU A 111 3.90 -0.16 -12.56
CA LEU A 111 2.74 -1.02 -12.73
C LEU A 111 2.78 -1.80 -14.05
N ARG A 112 2.27 -3.02 -14.02
CA ARG A 112 1.97 -3.79 -15.24
C ARG A 112 0.89 -3.08 -16.07
N PRO A 113 0.78 -3.36 -17.39
CA PRO A 113 -0.29 -2.79 -18.22
C PRO A 113 -1.70 -3.10 -17.71
N SER A 114 -1.88 -4.29 -17.14
CA SER A 114 -3.09 -4.68 -16.42
C SER A 114 -2.71 -5.54 -15.23
N ARG A 115 -3.55 -5.49 -14.19
CA ARG A 115 -3.34 -6.33 -13.01
C ARG A 115 -3.39 -7.81 -13.43
N SER A 116 -2.44 -8.57 -12.92
CA SER A 116 -2.22 -9.98 -13.26
C SER A 116 -1.64 -10.28 -14.65
N SER A 117 -1.28 -9.25 -15.44
CA SER A 117 -0.49 -9.45 -16.67
C SER A 117 0.85 -10.13 -16.37
N THR A 118 1.37 -10.95 -17.27
CA THR A 118 2.71 -11.54 -17.12
C THR A 118 3.84 -10.57 -17.47
N GLN A 119 3.51 -9.43 -18.08
CA GLN A 119 4.48 -8.38 -18.38
C GLN A 119 4.75 -7.55 -17.13
N ARG A 120 5.99 -7.65 -16.62
CA ARG A 120 6.51 -6.80 -15.54
C ARG A 120 6.70 -5.38 -16.06
N GLY A 121 6.50 -4.39 -15.20
CA GLY A 121 6.96 -3.02 -15.46
C GLY A 121 8.47 -2.86 -15.42
N ASP A 122 8.91 -1.61 -15.50
CA ASP A 122 10.31 -1.21 -15.44
C ASP A 122 10.79 -1.12 -13.99
N LYS A 123 12.03 -1.52 -13.73
CA LYS A 123 12.62 -1.41 -12.39
C LYS A 123 12.77 0.07 -12.03
N VAL A 124 12.46 0.43 -10.79
CA VAL A 124 12.56 1.81 -10.29
C VAL A 124 13.54 1.86 -9.12
N ASP A 125 14.80 2.18 -9.40
CA ASP A 125 15.85 2.23 -8.36
C ASP A 125 15.78 3.49 -7.46
N THR A 126 14.96 4.48 -7.83
CA THR A 126 14.77 5.72 -7.06
C THR A 126 13.77 5.59 -5.91
N VAL A 127 13.07 4.45 -5.80
CA VAL A 127 12.08 4.18 -4.75
C VAL A 127 12.46 2.90 -4.02
N THR A 128 12.22 2.86 -2.71
CA THR A 128 12.61 1.75 -1.83
C THR A 128 11.39 1.02 -1.29
N ASN A 129 11.53 -0.26 -0.97
CA ASN A 129 10.51 -1.03 -0.26
C ASN A 129 10.48 -0.76 1.26
N VAL A 130 11.26 0.19 1.77
CA VAL A 130 11.17 0.67 3.16
C VAL A 130 9.86 1.42 3.35
N LEU A 131 9.03 0.93 4.28
CA LEU A 131 7.72 1.50 4.58
C LEU A 131 7.86 2.83 5.33
N GLN A 132 7.26 3.87 4.76
CA GLN A 132 7.15 5.20 5.33
C GLN A 132 5.82 5.36 6.06
N ASP A 133 5.76 6.17 7.11
CA ASP A 133 4.49 6.45 7.81
C ASP A 133 3.42 6.93 6.80
N GLY A 134 2.26 6.28 6.78
CA GLY A 134 1.19 6.53 5.82
C GLY A 134 1.25 5.72 4.52
N THR A 135 2.24 4.84 4.33
CA THR A 135 2.32 3.98 3.13
C THR A 135 1.07 3.12 2.99
N LEU A 136 0.47 3.10 1.79
CA LEU A 136 -0.60 2.16 1.45
C LEU A 136 -0.01 0.88 0.87
N ILE A 137 -0.58 -0.27 1.24
CA ILE A 137 -0.21 -1.59 0.70
C ILE A 137 -1.46 -2.27 0.15
N ASP A 138 -1.54 -2.42 -1.16
CA ASP A 138 -2.66 -3.06 -1.86
C ASP A 138 -2.35 -4.56 -2.08
N LEU A 139 -3.16 -5.41 -1.44
CA LEU A 139 -3.06 -6.87 -1.45
C LEU A 139 -3.97 -7.56 -2.48
N CYS A 140 -4.43 -6.82 -3.49
CA CYS A 140 -5.37 -7.29 -4.49
C CYS A 140 -6.69 -7.75 -3.88
N GLY A 141 -7.32 -6.91 -3.06
CA GLY A 141 -8.66 -7.14 -2.51
C GLY A 141 -8.89 -6.34 -1.24
N ALA A 142 -7.81 -6.10 -0.50
CA ALA A 142 -7.75 -5.18 0.63
C ALA A 142 -6.59 -4.19 0.42
N THR A 143 -6.73 -2.99 0.98
CA THR A 143 -5.66 -2.00 1.08
C THR A 143 -5.36 -1.80 2.56
N LEU A 144 -4.10 -1.98 2.95
CA LEU A 144 -3.61 -1.71 4.30
C LEU A 144 -2.99 -0.32 4.37
N LEU A 145 -3.09 0.34 5.53
CA LEU A 145 -2.36 1.56 5.85
C LEU A 145 -1.24 1.20 6.85
N TYR A 146 0.00 1.43 6.46
CA TYR A 146 1.13 1.34 7.39
C TYR A 146 1.26 2.63 8.18
N ARG A 147 1.39 2.52 9.50
CA ARG A 147 1.70 3.62 10.41
C ARG A 147 2.91 3.26 11.24
N THR A 148 3.82 4.20 11.43
CA THR A 148 4.90 4.03 12.43
C THR A 148 4.34 4.14 13.84
N ALA A 149 5.08 3.70 14.85
CA ALA A 149 4.68 3.86 16.25
C ALA A 149 4.45 5.35 16.61
N ASP A 150 5.34 6.23 16.15
CA ASP A 150 5.19 7.67 16.29
C ASP A 150 3.99 8.19 15.51
N GLY A 151 3.77 7.68 14.29
CA GLY A 151 2.60 8.01 13.49
C GLY A 151 1.30 7.65 14.20
N ILE A 152 1.17 6.44 14.75
CA ILE A 152 0.00 6.04 15.53
C ILE A 152 -0.20 6.96 16.73
N SER A 153 0.87 7.27 17.47
CA SER A 153 0.81 8.12 18.66
C SER A 153 0.36 9.56 18.34
N ASN A 154 0.65 10.04 17.13
CA ASN A 154 0.23 11.35 16.63
C ASN A 154 -1.02 11.30 15.74
N SER A 155 -1.64 10.13 15.59
CA SER A 155 -2.84 10.00 14.76
C SER A 155 -3.96 10.83 15.38
N PRO A 156 -4.78 11.54 14.59
CA PRO A 156 -5.97 12.19 15.13
C PRO A 156 -6.80 11.09 15.78
N VAL A 157 -6.86 11.10 17.11
CA VAL A 157 -7.55 10.04 17.85
C VAL A 157 -9.00 10.06 17.38
N ILE A 158 -9.42 8.96 16.76
CA ILE A 158 -10.82 8.58 16.74
C ILE A 158 -11.16 8.30 18.21
N PHE A 159 -11.52 9.35 18.94
CA PHE A 159 -12.18 9.23 20.21
C PHE A 159 -13.59 8.72 19.88
N LEU A 160 -13.70 7.39 19.71
CA LEU A 160 -14.95 6.68 19.91
C LEU A 160 -15.48 7.10 21.29
N PRO A 161 -16.77 7.43 21.42
CA PRO A 161 -17.27 8.20 22.54
C PRO A 161 -17.26 7.36 23.81
N CYS A 162 -16.20 7.51 24.61
CA CYS A 162 -16.20 7.16 26.01
C CYS A 162 -15.36 8.22 26.72
N PHE A 163 -16.03 9.07 27.50
CA PHE A 163 -15.57 10.31 28.13
C PHE A 163 -15.84 11.61 27.36
N ILE A 164 -17.01 12.16 27.69
CA ILE A 164 -17.33 13.59 27.78
C ILE A 164 -16.07 14.46 27.76
N THR A 165 -15.75 15.03 26.60
CA THR A 165 -14.91 16.23 26.53
C THR A 165 -15.55 17.21 25.56
N PHE A 166 -15.65 18.45 26.03
CA PHE A 166 -16.46 19.55 25.54
C PHE A 166 -15.92 20.17 24.24
N CYS A 167 -15.82 19.39 23.15
CA CYS A 167 -15.47 19.92 21.83
C CYS A 167 -16.21 19.18 20.70
N GLY A 168 -17.52 19.40 20.61
CA GLY A 168 -18.42 18.67 19.71
C GLY A 168 -18.45 19.10 18.23
N LYS A 169 -17.42 19.78 17.68
CA LYS A 169 -17.42 20.22 16.27
C LYS A 169 -16.18 19.88 15.45
N SER A 170 -14.99 19.81 16.04
CA SER A 170 -13.73 19.58 15.29
C SER A 170 -13.47 18.11 14.95
N THR A 171 -13.92 17.17 15.78
CA THR A 171 -13.60 15.73 15.60
C THR A 171 -14.37 15.08 14.45
N PHE A 172 -15.61 15.51 14.18
CA PHE A 172 -16.46 14.91 13.13
C PHE A 172 -16.00 15.30 11.71
N GLN A 173 -15.52 16.53 11.53
CA GLN A 173 -15.00 17.02 10.23
C GLN A 173 -13.80 16.20 9.75
N ASN A 174 -12.93 15.80 10.70
CA ASN A 174 -11.69 15.07 10.41
C ASN A 174 -11.97 13.66 9.85
N LEU A 175 -12.99 12.97 10.38
CA LEU A 175 -13.37 11.64 9.90
C LEU A 175 -13.88 11.66 8.46
N GLN A 176 -14.74 12.62 8.11
CA GLN A 176 -15.28 12.72 6.76
C GLN A 176 -14.21 13.14 5.74
N GLU A 177 -13.29 14.03 6.13
CA GLU A 177 -12.11 14.34 5.31
C GLU A 177 -11.20 13.13 5.11
N LEU A 178 -10.93 12.36 6.17
CA LEU A 178 -10.15 11.14 6.10
C LEU A 178 -10.80 10.10 5.16
N GLU A 179 -12.11 9.87 5.29
CA GLU A 179 -12.87 8.99 4.41
C GLU A 179 -12.83 9.46 2.95
N ASN A 180 -12.97 10.77 2.71
CA ASN A 180 -12.88 11.33 1.37
C ASN A 180 -11.48 11.15 0.74
N VAL A 181 -10.42 11.35 1.53
CA VAL A 181 -9.04 11.11 1.09
C VAL A 181 -8.82 9.62 0.81
N LEU A 182 -9.28 8.73 1.70
CA LEU A 182 -9.23 7.28 1.49
C LEU A 182 -9.99 6.87 0.23
N ASN A 183 -11.19 7.41 -0.01
CA ASN A 183 -11.97 7.15 -1.20
C ASN A 183 -11.25 7.60 -2.48
N ARG A 184 -10.61 8.78 -2.48
CA ARG A 184 -9.80 9.25 -3.61
C ARG A 184 -8.59 8.35 -3.88
N LEU A 185 -7.91 7.89 -2.83
CA LEU A 185 -6.77 6.99 -2.95
C LEU A 185 -7.21 5.61 -3.47
N ASN A 186 -8.32 5.09 -2.96
CA ASN A 186 -8.92 3.84 -3.43
C ASN A 186 -9.42 3.94 -4.87
N ALA A 187 -9.91 5.10 -5.32
CA ALA A 187 -10.36 5.30 -6.69
C ALA A 187 -9.21 5.26 -7.72
N GLY A 188 -7.99 5.62 -7.32
CA GLY A 188 -6.79 5.52 -8.17
C GLY A 188 -6.14 4.14 -8.20
N ARG A 189 -6.67 3.16 -7.45
CA ARG A 189 -6.09 1.82 -7.31
C ARG A 189 -6.27 0.99 -8.60
N PRO A 190 -5.23 0.26 -9.07
CA PRO A 190 -5.38 -0.70 -10.15
C PRO A 190 -6.36 -1.82 -9.80
N GLN A 191 -7.43 -1.94 -10.59
CA GLN A 191 -8.46 -2.95 -10.39
C GLN A 191 -8.00 -4.33 -10.86
N CYS A 192 -8.33 -5.35 -10.08
CA CYS A 192 -8.11 -6.73 -10.50
C CYS A 192 -9.29 -7.22 -11.34
N PRO A 193 -9.08 -7.75 -12.56
CA PRO A 193 -10.17 -8.09 -13.47
C PRO A 193 -11.04 -9.26 -12.97
N VAL A 194 -10.56 -10.05 -12.01
CA VAL A 194 -11.26 -11.26 -11.52
C VAL A 194 -12.59 -10.99 -10.83
N ASN A 195 -12.88 -9.75 -10.40
CA ASN A 195 -14.16 -9.39 -9.77
C ASN A 195 -15.18 -8.75 -10.75
N LEU A 196 -14.95 -8.79 -12.07
CA LEU A 196 -15.82 -8.14 -13.07
C LEU A 196 -16.82 -9.09 -13.78
N ASN A 197 -17.06 -10.32 -13.27
CA ASN A 197 -17.88 -11.36 -13.94
C ASN A 197 -19.10 -11.88 -13.15
#